data_AF-A0A9N7NGJ8-F1
#
_entry.id   AF-A0A9N7NGJ8-F1
#
_cell.length_a   1.000
_cell.length_b   1.000
_cell.length_c   1.000
_cell.angle_alpha   90.00
_cell.angle_beta   90.00
_cell.angle_gamma   90.00
#
_symmetry.space_group_name_H-M   'P 1'
#
loop_
_entity.id
_entity.type
_entity.pdbx_description
1 polymer ?
#
loop_
_entity_poly.entity_id
_entity_poly.type
_entity_poly.pdbx_seq_one_letter_code
_entity_poly.pdbx_strand_id
1 'polypeptide(L)'
;MKVPIFVISSVAEELMAFTSIIPEWLCKQLQDRLYCGQQLFAHSEMLKDGRLHLFPAIHSAELLQKNLAGTLHSILSPLEFTTWTCYSFLLKWCGYPNSLLVMEDRVDASLAFLPFKPMAMKVLQCSFLSGLQLHKSRHLLQILQPKHVLTKEYSEFDISIELACQLKYTTLKRQDVDIAKLKGELLVEQGKYRLLAGNEQVASRPKPKEALRFGGVKLNALLTALRKLGMNPVVEEVVGSGGTHTGSLITVTEPGKAVVEVTGAKTSIASEDENVATLISQAVCSVLDA
;
A
#
# COMPACT_ATOMS: atom_id res chain seq x y z
N MET A 1 20.30 32.24 16.95
CA MET A 1 19.26 32.85 16.08
C MET A 1 18.04 31.95 16.09
N LYS A 2 16.82 32.50 16.25
CA LYS A 2 15.57 31.73 16.12
C LYS A 2 15.23 31.61 14.62
N VAL A 3 15.05 30.39 14.12
CA VAL A 3 14.71 30.14 12.70
C VAL A 3 13.21 30.38 12.49
N PRO A 4 12.79 31.23 11.54
CA PRO A 4 11.37 31.46 11.29
C PRO A 4 10.72 30.26 10.58
N ILE A 5 9.46 30.02 10.91
CA ILE A 5 8.61 28.99 10.33
C ILE A 5 7.44 29.67 9.61
N PHE A 6 7.16 29.20 8.40
CA PHE A 6 6.11 29.76 7.55
C PHE A 6 5.08 28.69 7.25
N VAL A 7 3.81 28.96 7.52
CA VAL A 7 2.68 28.10 7.13
C VAL A 7 1.98 28.80 5.98
N ILE A 8 1.94 28.14 4.83
CA ILE A 8 1.30 28.69 3.64
C ILE A 8 0.03 27.89 3.34
N SER A 9 -1.12 28.48 3.62
CA SER A 9 -2.44 27.91 3.36
C SER A 9 -3.50 29.00 3.49
N SER A 10 -4.49 29.00 2.59
CA SER A 10 -5.62 29.95 2.64
C SER A 10 -6.45 29.82 3.91
N VAL A 11 -6.40 28.66 4.56
CA VAL A 11 -7.14 28.36 5.80
C VAL A 11 -6.22 28.30 7.02
N ALA A 12 -4.97 28.75 6.92
CA ALA A 12 -3.99 28.63 8.00
C ALA A 12 -4.44 29.31 9.30
N GLU A 13 -4.95 30.54 9.21
CA GLU A 13 -5.41 31.31 10.38
C GLU A 13 -6.61 30.64 11.05
N GLU A 14 -7.57 30.21 10.24
CA GLU A 14 -8.78 29.50 10.68
C GLU A 14 -8.42 28.20 11.38
N LEU A 15 -7.55 27.38 10.78
CA LEU A 15 -7.07 26.12 11.38
C LEU A 15 -6.40 26.37 12.73
N MET A 16 -5.52 27.37 12.82
CA MET A 16 -4.84 27.71 14.07
C MET A 16 -5.83 28.18 15.15
N ALA A 17 -6.88 28.90 14.78
CA ALA A 17 -7.96 29.27 15.70
C ALA A 17 -8.76 28.03 16.15
N PHE A 18 -9.17 27.17 15.21
CA PHE A 18 -9.99 25.99 15.49
C PHE A 18 -9.36 25.01 16.47
N THR A 19 -8.03 24.86 16.45
CA THR A 19 -7.33 23.99 17.42
C THR A 19 -7.66 24.35 18.87
N SER A 20 -7.98 25.62 19.16
CA SER A 20 -8.25 26.10 20.51
C SER A 20 -9.75 26.14 20.88
N ILE A 21 -10.65 25.77 19.95
CA ILE A 21 -12.11 25.92 20.12
C ILE A 21 -12.77 24.69 20.76
N ILE A 22 -12.27 23.48 20.49
CA ILE A 22 -12.91 22.22 20.93
C ILE A 22 -11.94 21.41 21.82
N PRO A 23 -11.71 21.83 23.07
CA PRO A 23 -10.80 21.13 23.97
C PRO A 23 -11.32 19.76 24.44
N GLU A 24 -12.63 19.51 24.37
CA GLU A 24 -13.26 18.27 24.82
C GLU A 24 -12.77 17.04 24.04
N TRP A 25 -12.23 17.24 22.84
CA TRP A 25 -11.67 16.18 21.99
C TRP A 25 -10.20 15.89 22.27
N LEU A 26 -9.55 16.66 23.16
CA LEU A 26 -8.15 16.49 23.53
C LEU A 26 -8.00 15.47 24.68
N CYS A 27 -6.78 14.99 24.90
CA CYS A 27 -6.51 14.14 26.06
C CYS A 27 -6.64 14.93 27.36
N LYS A 28 -6.92 14.22 28.46
CA LYS A 28 -7.12 14.83 29.79
C LYS A 28 -5.99 15.78 30.20
N GLN A 29 -4.75 15.44 29.89
CA GLN A 29 -3.58 16.27 30.17
C GLN A 29 -3.66 17.65 29.48
N LEU A 30 -4.11 17.71 28.24
CA LEU A 30 -4.28 18.97 27.52
C LEU A 30 -5.50 19.74 28.01
N GLN A 31 -6.59 19.04 28.32
CA GLN A 31 -7.78 19.65 28.94
C GLN A 31 -7.43 20.32 30.27
N ASP A 32 -6.71 19.63 31.16
CA ASP A 32 -6.28 20.16 32.46
C ASP A 32 -5.42 21.42 32.29
N ARG A 33 -4.52 21.44 31.30
CA ARG A 33 -3.72 22.64 30.97
C ARG A 33 -4.59 23.82 30.57
N LEU A 34 -5.61 23.62 29.72
CA LEU A 34 -6.54 24.68 29.36
C LEU A 34 -7.32 25.17 30.58
N TYR A 35 -7.84 24.28 31.43
CA TYR A 35 -8.57 24.65 32.64
C TYR A 35 -7.69 25.43 33.63
N CYS A 36 -6.38 25.20 33.63
CA CYS A 36 -5.41 26.01 34.36
C CYS A 36 -5.01 27.33 33.65
N GLY A 37 -5.68 27.71 32.56
CA GLY A 37 -5.40 28.92 31.79
C GLY A 37 -4.09 28.87 30.99
N GLN A 38 -3.49 27.69 30.81
CA GLN A 38 -2.28 27.53 30.01
C GLN A 38 -2.61 27.39 28.53
N GLN A 39 -1.66 27.77 27.67
CA GLN A 39 -1.80 27.56 26.23
C GLN A 39 -1.73 26.07 25.89
N LEU A 40 -2.70 25.60 25.12
CA LEU A 40 -2.82 24.20 24.68
C LEU A 40 -1.65 23.78 23.79
N PHE A 41 -1.38 24.60 22.78
CA PHE A 41 -0.45 24.29 21.70
C PHE A 41 0.63 25.35 21.56
N ALA A 42 1.82 24.93 21.17
CA ALA A 42 2.99 25.81 21.04
C ALA A 42 2.84 26.84 19.91
N HIS A 43 2.01 26.58 18.90
CA HIS A 43 1.83 27.52 17.78
C HIS A 43 1.31 28.88 18.25
N SER A 44 0.51 28.93 19.31
CA SER A 44 -0.01 30.18 19.86
C SER A 44 1.11 31.07 20.43
N GLU A 45 2.10 30.48 21.09
CA GLU A 45 3.28 31.21 21.57
C GLU A 45 4.18 31.61 20.39
N MET A 46 4.36 30.69 19.43
CA MET A 46 5.20 30.92 18.26
C MET A 46 4.68 32.02 17.34
N LEU A 47 3.37 32.21 17.27
CA LEU A 47 2.75 33.35 16.57
C LEU A 47 3.04 34.67 17.31
N LYS A 48 2.87 34.68 18.63
CA LYS A 48 3.08 35.88 19.47
C LYS A 48 4.53 36.34 19.48
N ASP A 49 5.47 35.40 19.52
CA ASP A 49 6.91 35.71 19.56
C ASP A 49 7.57 35.83 18.17
N GLY A 50 6.76 35.78 17.11
CA GLY A 50 7.19 36.00 15.72
C GLY A 50 8.05 34.88 15.14
N ARG A 51 8.05 33.69 15.74
CA ARG A 51 8.70 32.50 15.16
C ARG A 51 7.87 31.82 14.09
N LEU A 52 6.54 31.89 14.18
CA LEU A 52 5.61 31.31 13.22
C LEU A 52 4.89 32.44 12.48
N HIS A 53 4.84 32.34 11.17
CA HIS A 53 4.16 33.28 10.29
C HIS A 53 3.19 32.53 9.39
N LEU A 54 1.99 33.06 9.23
CA LEU A 54 0.93 32.48 8.41
C LEU A 54 0.78 33.32 7.14
N PHE A 55 0.64 32.65 6.00
CA PHE A 55 0.38 33.30 4.72
C PHE A 55 -0.70 32.55 3.95
N PRO A 56 -1.63 33.26 3.28
CA PRO A 56 -2.69 32.61 2.51
C PRO A 56 -2.15 31.94 1.23
N ALA A 57 -1.07 32.47 0.65
CA ALA A 57 -0.49 32.00 -0.60
C ALA A 57 1.01 32.29 -0.75
N ILE A 58 1.69 31.53 -1.61
CA ILE A 58 3.14 31.70 -1.92
C ILE A 58 3.43 33.04 -2.59
N HIS A 59 2.48 33.57 -3.35
CA HIS A 59 2.62 34.84 -4.07
C HIS A 59 2.09 36.03 -3.26
N SER A 60 1.83 35.87 -1.95
CA SER A 60 1.44 36.98 -1.09
C SER A 60 2.53 38.06 -1.10
N ALA A 61 2.12 39.32 -1.23
CA ALA A 61 3.03 40.46 -1.32
C ALA A 61 3.98 40.52 -0.11
N GLU A 62 3.46 40.17 1.07
CA GLU A 62 4.19 40.14 2.34
C GLU A 62 5.30 39.07 2.36
N LEU A 63 5.04 37.88 1.79
CA LEU A 63 6.04 36.82 1.68
C LEU A 63 7.11 37.17 0.64
N LEU A 64 6.74 37.84 -0.45
CA LEU A 64 7.68 38.30 -1.48
C LEU A 64 8.59 39.41 -0.97
N GLN A 65 8.11 40.27 -0.07
CA GLN A 65 8.91 41.31 0.58
C GLN A 65 9.88 40.74 1.63
N LYS A 66 9.59 39.56 2.21
CA LYS A 66 10.50 38.85 3.09
C LYS A 66 11.64 38.25 2.25
N ASN A 67 12.87 38.70 2.46
CA ASN A 67 14.03 38.10 1.80
C ASN A 67 14.26 36.67 2.34
N LEU A 68 13.73 35.67 1.64
CA LEU A 68 13.76 34.25 2.03
C LEU A 68 15.15 33.59 1.91
N ALA A 69 16.22 34.36 1.71
CA ALA A 69 17.58 33.86 1.47
C ALA A 69 18.25 33.11 2.65
N GLY A 70 17.53 32.87 3.76
CA GLY A 70 18.01 32.12 4.94
C GLY A 70 17.41 30.72 5.07
N THR A 71 17.86 29.95 6.08
CA THR A 71 17.27 28.65 6.43
C THR A 71 15.77 28.81 6.73
N LEU A 72 14.93 28.26 5.85
CA LEU A 72 13.49 28.41 5.87
C LEU A 72 12.84 27.07 6.20
N HIS A 73 12.00 27.02 7.23
CA HIS A 73 11.07 25.91 7.41
C HIS A 73 9.70 26.35 6.93
N SER A 74 9.29 25.90 5.75
CA SER A 74 7.93 26.14 5.24
C SER A 74 7.10 24.87 5.40
N ILE A 75 5.98 24.99 6.09
CA ILE A 75 4.94 23.95 6.17
C ILE A 75 3.90 24.30 5.10
N LEU A 76 3.79 23.43 4.09
CA LEU A 76 2.74 23.50 3.09
C LEU A 76 1.64 22.54 3.52
N SER A 77 0.41 23.03 3.66
CA SER A 77 -0.74 22.17 3.92
C SER A 77 -1.00 21.30 2.69
N PRO A 78 -0.98 19.95 2.79
CA PRO A 78 -1.22 19.11 1.64
C PRO A 78 -2.73 18.94 1.46
N LEU A 79 -3.28 19.49 0.38
CA LEU A 79 -4.39 18.84 -0.30
C LEU A 79 -3.84 18.39 -1.64
N GLU A 80 -3.18 17.22 -1.60
CA GLU A 80 -2.53 16.56 -2.72
C GLU A 80 -1.40 17.36 -3.39
N PHE A 81 -0.34 16.68 -3.83
CA PHE A 81 0.80 17.29 -4.53
C PHE A 81 0.42 18.03 -5.84
N THR A 82 -0.84 17.88 -6.24
CA THR A 82 -1.51 18.48 -7.40
C THR A 82 -1.93 19.92 -7.18
N THR A 83 -1.90 20.45 -5.94
CA THR A 83 -2.19 21.87 -5.70
C THR A 83 -1.08 22.76 -6.26
N TRP A 84 -1.49 23.81 -6.98
CA TRP A 84 -0.62 24.82 -7.60
C TRP A 84 0.44 25.42 -6.65
N THR A 85 0.14 25.45 -5.35
CA THR A 85 1.04 25.88 -4.28
C THR A 85 2.29 24.99 -4.20
N CYS A 86 2.14 23.66 -4.14
CA CYS A 86 3.28 22.75 -4.11
C CYS A 86 4.12 22.84 -5.39
N TYR A 87 3.47 22.94 -6.55
CA TYR A 87 4.15 23.10 -7.84
C TYR A 87 4.98 24.40 -7.91
N SER A 88 4.36 25.53 -7.54
CA SER A 88 5.02 26.84 -7.52
C SER A 88 6.20 26.89 -6.54
N PHE A 89 6.06 26.19 -5.41
CA PHE A 89 7.15 26.05 -4.44
C PHE A 89 8.32 25.26 -5.02
N LEU A 90 8.04 24.10 -5.61
CA LEU A 90 9.08 23.22 -6.16
C LEU A 90 9.81 23.89 -7.32
N LEU A 91 9.10 24.57 -8.23
CA LEU A 91 9.74 25.33 -9.32
C LEU A 91 10.76 26.34 -8.81
N LYS A 92 10.51 26.95 -7.66
CA LYS A 92 11.40 27.97 -7.09
C LYS A 92 12.60 27.37 -6.36
N TRP A 93 12.42 26.23 -5.69
CA TRP A 93 13.41 25.72 -4.73
C TRP A 93 14.10 24.40 -5.14
N CYS A 94 13.64 23.69 -6.17
CA CYS A 94 14.18 22.39 -6.59
C CYS A 94 15.68 22.43 -6.94
N GLY A 95 16.18 23.56 -7.43
CA GLY A 95 17.59 23.75 -7.81
C GLY A 95 18.55 24.01 -6.64
N TYR A 96 18.06 24.12 -5.40
CA TYR A 96 18.90 24.49 -4.26
C TYR A 96 19.40 23.24 -3.51
N PRO A 97 20.73 23.00 -3.45
CA PRO A 97 21.30 21.77 -2.86
C PRO A 97 21.21 21.70 -1.33
N ASN A 98 21.02 22.86 -0.68
CA ASN A 98 20.89 22.97 0.77
C ASN A 98 19.42 22.86 1.24
N SER A 99 18.50 22.56 0.33
CA SER A 99 17.08 22.41 0.64
C SER A 99 16.71 20.96 0.92
N LEU A 100 15.85 20.76 1.91
CA LEU A 100 15.25 19.47 2.24
C LEU A 100 13.73 19.57 2.15
N LEU A 101 13.12 18.72 1.33
CA LEU A 101 11.69 18.52 1.27
C LEU A 101 11.32 17.28 2.08
N VAL A 102 10.47 17.45 3.07
CA VAL A 102 9.90 16.35 3.85
C VAL A 102 8.45 16.18 3.41
N MET A 103 8.07 14.97 3.01
CA MET A 103 6.72 14.65 2.53
C MET A 103 6.19 13.34 3.12
N GLU A 104 4.87 13.18 3.12
CA GLU A 104 4.21 11.95 3.55
C GLU A 104 4.44 10.81 2.54
N ASP A 105 4.59 9.59 3.04
CA ASP A 105 4.83 8.35 2.28
C ASP A 105 3.69 7.92 1.33
N ARG A 106 2.53 8.57 1.40
CA ARG A 106 1.32 8.28 0.60
C ARG A 106 1.50 8.48 -0.90
N VAL A 107 2.45 9.31 -1.30
CA VAL A 107 2.67 9.69 -2.71
C VAL A 107 4.02 9.15 -3.16
N ASP A 108 4.04 8.42 -4.29
CA ASP A 108 5.27 7.94 -4.89
C ASP A 108 6.13 9.14 -5.36
N ALA A 109 7.18 9.44 -4.58
CA ALA A 109 8.12 10.51 -4.89
C ALA A 109 8.77 10.32 -6.26
N SER A 110 9.06 9.09 -6.67
CA SER A 110 9.73 8.82 -7.94
C SER A 110 8.92 9.33 -9.14
N LEU A 111 7.58 9.19 -9.05
CA LEU A 111 6.61 9.67 -10.04
C LEU A 111 6.28 11.15 -9.85
N ALA A 112 6.00 11.57 -8.61
CA ALA A 112 5.59 12.95 -8.30
C ALA A 112 6.64 13.99 -8.71
N PHE A 113 7.93 13.62 -8.68
CA PHE A 113 9.02 14.54 -9.01
C PHE A 113 9.54 14.45 -10.45
N LEU A 114 8.98 13.59 -11.31
CA LEU A 114 9.41 13.49 -12.72
C LEU A 114 9.46 14.84 -13.45
N PRO A 115 8.48 15.75 -13.31
CA PRO A 115 8.49 17.04 -14.01
C PRO A 115 9.61 18.00 -13.54
N PHE A 116 10.24 17.74 -12.40
CA PHE A 116 11.19 18.65 -11.75
C PHE A 116 12.64 18.16 -11.82
N LYS A 117 12.91 17.05 -12.52
CA LYS A 117 14.27 16.54 -12.70
C LYS A 117 15.02 17.31 -13.79
N PRO A 118 16.33 17.61 -13.62
CA PRO A 118 17.16 17.28 -12.46
C PRO A 118 16.89 18.21 -11.27
N MET A 119 16.90 17.65 -10.06
CA MET A 119 16.65 18.36 -8.79
C MET A 119 17.87 18.23 -7.88
N ALA A 120 18.35 19.35 -7.34
CA ALA A 120 19.46 19.38 -6.38
C ALA A 120 18.98 19.28 -4.92
N MET A 121 17.73 19.71 -4.66
CA MET A 121 17.05 19.56 -3.38
C MET A 121 16.95 18.08 -2.96
N LYS A 122 17.15 17.83 -1.67
CA LYS A 122 16.99 16.49 -1.08
C LYS A 122 15.54 16.24 -0.74
N VAL A 123 15.07 15.02 -0.98
CA VAL A 123 13.70 14.59 -0.63
C VAL A 123 13.78 13.50 0.43
N LEU A 124 13.00 13.66 1.49
CA LEU A 124 12.81 12.68 2.56
C LEU A 124 11.32 12.32 2.64
N GLN A 125 10.99 11.05 2.43
CA GLN A 125 9.64 10.53 2.67
C GLN A 125 9.55 9.99 4.10
N CYS A 126 8.51 10.38 4.81
CA CYS A 126 8.23 9.98 6.18
C CYS A 126 6.78 9.53 6.32
N SER A 127 6.50 8.64 7.28
CA SER A 127 5.14 8.29 7.67
C SER A 127 4.74 9.10 8.91
N PHE A 128 3.79 10.02 8.78
CA PHE A 128 3.20 10.77 9.90
C PHE A 128 1.84 10.21 10.34
N LEU A 129 1.47 9.02 9.84
CA LEU A 129 0.19 8.38 10.11
C LEU A 129 -0.01 8.11 11.60
N SER A 130 -1.06 8.72 12.14
CA SER A 130 -1.62 8.45 13.47
C SER A 130 -2.63 7.28 13.46
N GLY A 131 -2.66 6.50 12.37
CA GLY A 131 -3.56 5.37 12.19
C GLY A 131 -3.24 4.18 13.12
N LEU A 132 -4.20 3.27 13.24
CA LEU A 132 -4.00 2.03 13.99
C LEU A 132 -2.98 1.16 13.26
N GLN A 133 -1.79 1.05 13.84
CA GLN A 133 -0.76 0.13 13.36
C GLN A 133 -1.23 -1.33 13.50
N LEU A 134 -0.87 -2.18 12.52
CA LEU A 134 -1.33 -3.56 12.46
C LEU A 134 -0.96 -4.39 13.71
N HIS A 135 0.19 -4.14 14.33
CA HIS A 135 0.56 -4.84 15.57
C HIS A 135 -0.35 -4.45 16.76
N LYS A 136 -0.87 -3.21 16.78
CA LYS A 136 -1.84 -2.76 17.81
C LYS A 136 -3.23 -3.30 17.52
N SER A 137 -3.60 -3.50 16.26
CA SER A 137 -4.90 -4.08 15.91
C SER A 137 -5.05 -5.51 16.44
N ARG A 138 -3.99 -6.32 16.44
CA ARG A 138 -4.00 -7.66 17.05
C ARG A 138 -4.38 -7.61 18.53
N HIS A 139 -3.79 -6.70 19.30
CA HIS A 139 -4.12 -6.53 20.71
C HIS A 139 -5.59 -6.14 20.90
N LEU A 140 -6.08 -5.21 20.07
CA LEU A 140 -7.48 -4.80 20.07
C LEU A 140 -8.43 -5.98 19.77
N LEU A 141 -8.10 -6.81 18.78
CA LEU A 141 -8.88 -8.00 18.43
C LEU A 141 -8.91 -9.03 19.57
N GLN A 142 -7.80 -9.21 20.28
CA GLN A 142 -7.73 -10.10 21.45
C GLN A 142 -8.58 -9.61 22.62
N ILE A 143 -8.64 -8.28 22.84
CA ILE A 143 -9.45 -7.68 23.91
C ILE A 143 -10.94 -7.73 23.55
N LEU A 144 -11.29 -7.30 22.33
CA LEU A 144 -12.69 -7.11 21.94
C LEU A 144 -13.38 -8.41 21.55
N GLN A 145 -12.62 -9.43 21.13
CA GLN A 145 -13.12 -10.73 20.64
C GLN A 145 -14.39 -10.60 19.76
N PRO A 146 -14.35 -9.77 18.69
CA PRO A 146 -15.52 -9.59 17.84
C PRO A 146 -15.84 -10.89 17.09
N LYS A 147 -17.12 -11.15 16.81
CA LYS A 147 -17.53 -12.32 16.01
C LYS A 147 -17.11 -12.22 14.55
N HIS A 148 -17.11 -11.00 14.00
CA HIS A 148 -16.77 -10.72 12.61
C HIS A 148 -15.94 -9.43 12.52
N VAL A 149 -14.96 -9.42 11.62
CA VAL A 149 -14.12 -8.24 11.32
C VAL A 149 -14.23 -7.95 9.83
N LEU A 150 -14.69 -6.76 9.48
CA LEU A 150 -14.81 -6.30 8.10
C LEU A 150 -13.60 -5.44 7.74
N THR A 151 -12.87 -5.81 6.68
CA THR A 151 -11.75 -5.02 6.16
C THR A 151 -12.21 -4.16 4.98
N LYS A 152 -12.01 -2.85 5.08
CA LYS A 152 -12.57 -1.88 4.14
C LYS A 152 -11.49 -1.32 3.22
N GLU A 153 -10.87 -2.14 2.38
CA GLU A 153 -9.97 -1.66 1.32
C GLU A 153 -9.69 -2.79 0.31
N TYR A 154 -10.53 -2.97 -0.71
CA TYR A 154 -10.34 -3.89 -1.85
C TYR A 154 -10.57 -5.40 -1.65
N SER A 155 -11.02 -5.85 -0.48
CA SER A 155 -11.37 -7.26 -0.26
C SER A 155 -12.80 -7.44 0.24
N GLU A 156 -13.68 -7.98 -0.60
CA GLU A 156 -15.05 -8.41 -0.26
C GLU A 156 -15.08 -9.69 0.60
N PHE A 157 -14.11 -9.84 1.49
CA PHE A 157 -13.87 -11.07 2.23
C PHE A 157 -14.06 -10.84 3.73
N ASP A 158 -15.02 -11.53 4.33
CA ASP A 158 -15.17 -11.57 5.79
C ASP A 158 -14.15 -12.56 6.36
N ILE A 159 -13.30 -12.11 7.30
CA ILE A 159 -12.31 -12.97 7.98
C ILE A 159 -12.81 -13.32 9.38
N SER A 160 -12.86 -14.61 9.72
CA SER A 160 -13.18 -15.05 11.09
C SER A 160 -12.13 -14.58 12.09
N ILE A 161 -12.54 -14.31 13.34
CA ILE A 161 -11.64 -13.81 14.38
C ILE A 161 -10.49 -14.78 14.70
N GLU A 162 -10.77 -16.08 14.71
CA GLU A 162 -9.76 -17.11 14.95
C GLU A 162 -8.63 -17.06 13.92
N LEU A 163 -8.97 -16.79 12.65
CA LEU A 163 -8.02 -16.57 11.58
C LEU A 163 -7.33 -15.21 11.69
N ALA A 164 -8.06 -14.14 11.97
CA ALA A 164 -7.47 -12.82 12.16
C ALA A 164 -6.42 -12.82 13.28
N CYS A 165 -6.62 -13.59 14.35
CA CYS A 165 -5.65 -13.78 15.43
C CYS A 165 -4.40 -14.60 15.02
N GLN A 166 -4.49 -15.39 13.94
CA GLN A 166 -3.38 -16.20 13.40
C GLN A 166 -2.51 -15.46 12.39
N LEU A 167 -2.85 -14.22 12.02
CA LEU A 167 -2.04 -13.41 11.12
C LEU A 167 -0.60 -13.32 11.62
N LYS A 168 0.29 -14.02 10.91
CA LYS A 168 1.74 -13.92 11.07
C LYS A 168 2.24 -12.95 10.00
N TYR A 169 2.86 -11.86 10.45
CA TYR A 169 3.33 -10.81 9.58
C TYR A 169 4.80 -11.03 9.21
N THR A 170 5.13 -10.62 8.00
CA THR A 170 6.49 -10.49 7.47
C THR A 170 6.56 -9.16 6.75
N THR A 171 7.38 -8.24 7.26
CA THR A 171 7.60 -6.93 6.63
C THR A 171 8.50 -7.11 5.41
N LEU A 172 8.00 -6.78 4.23
CA LEU A 172 8.81 -6.74 3.02
C LEU A 172 9.59 -5.43 2.97
N LYS A 173 10.89 -5.51 3.27
CA LYS A 173 11.82 -4.37 3.32
C LYS A 173 11.88 -3.51 2.06
N ARG A 174 11.33 -3.96 0.92
CA ARG A 174 11.41 -3.25 -0.37
C ARG A 174 10.28 -2.24 -0.60
N GLN A 175 9.17 -2.32 0.15
CA GLN A 175 8.00 -1.45 -0.07
C GLN A 175 7.36 -0.94 1.23
N ASP A 176 7.94 -1.24 2.40
CA ASP A 176 7.34 -0.95 3.72
C ASP A 176 5.90 -1.49 3.85
N VAL A 177 5.62 -2.57 3.12
CA VAL A 177 4.34 -3.28 3.17
C VAL A 177 4.46 -4.44 4.15
N ASP A 178 3.62 -4.41 5.18
CA ASP A 178 3.42 -5.53 6.08
C ASP A 178 2.53 -6.57 5.38
N ILE A 179 3.13 -7.69 4.96
CA ILE A 179 2.37 -8.82 4.42
C ILE A 179 2.10 -9.81 5.56
N ALA A 180 0.82 -10.07 5.80
CA ALA A 180 0.39 -11.16 6.66
C ALA A 180 -0.12 -12.32 5.81
N LYS A 181 0.45 -13.52 6.02
CA LYS A 181 -0.07 -14.75 5.39
C LYS A 181 -1.13 -15.36 6.27
N LEU A 182 -2.28 -15.68 5.67
CA LEU A 182 -3.40 -16.34 6.33
C LEU A 182 -3.76 -17.62 5.58
N LYS A 183 -3.94 -18.72 6.30
CA LYS A 183 -4.38 -20.00 5.76
C LYS A 183 -5.75 -20.34 6.32
N GLY A 184 -6.76 -20.37 5.45
CA GLY A 184 -8.15 -20.68 5.80
C GLY A 184 -8.90 -21.30 4.63
N GLU A 185 -10.12 -21.79 4.89
CA GLU A 185 -11.06 -22.25 3.88
C GLU A 185 -11.90 -21.08 3.38
N LEU A 186 -11.95 -20.91 2.06
CA LEU A 186 -12.77 -19.88 1.41
C LEU A 186 -14.16 -20.45 1.08
N LEU A 187 -15.20 -19.77 1.55
CA LEU A 187 -16.60 -20.13 1.37
C LEU A 187 -17.34 -18.97 0.73
N VAL A 188 -18.38 -19.28 -0.04
CA VAL A 188 -19.31 -18.28 -0.59
C VAL A 188 -20.66 -18.48 0.06
N GLU A 189 -21.11 -17.50 0.83
CA GLU A 189 -22.43 -17.49 1.45
C GLU A 189 -23.18 -16.20 1.08
N GLN A 190 -24.39 -16.35 0.51
CA GLN A 190 -25.25 -15.22 0.12
C GLN A 190 -24.55 -14.20 -0.82
N GLY A 191 -23.69 -14.69 -1.72
CA GLY A 191 -22.96 -13.83 -2.66
C GLY A 191 -21.76 -13.10 -2.04
N LYS A 192 -21.39 -13.42 -0.80
CA LYS A 192 -20.20 -12.88 -0.12
C LYS A 192 -19.17 -13.96 0.12
N TYR A 193 -17.90 -13.59 0.01
CA TYR A 193 -16.81 -14.49 0.31
C TYR A 193 -16.47 -14.44 1.81
N ARG A 194 -16.28 -15.61 2.42
CA ARG A 194 -15.87 -15.78 3.82
C ARG A 194 -14.64 -16.64 3.93
N LEU A 195 -13.70 -16.26 4.78
CA LEU A 195 -12.51 -17.06 5.08
C LEU A 195 -12.61 -17.60 6.51
N LEU A 196 -12.67 -18.93 6.65
CA LEU A 196 -12.83 -19.67 7.92
C LEU A 196 -11.59 -20.49 8.30
N ALA A 197 -11.37 -20.71 9.60
CA ALA A 197 -10.34 -21.63 10.05
C ALA A 197 -10.73 -23.05 9.60
N GLY A 198 -9.83 -23.77 8.92
CA GLY A 198 -10.10 -25.10 8.32
C GLY A 198 -10.43 -26.23 9.31
N ASN A 199 -10.75 -25.90 10.56
CA ASN A 199 -11.15 -26.83 11.61
C ASN A 199 -12.66 -26.74 11.92
N GLU A 200 -13.39 -25.75 11.40
CA GLU A 200 -14.85 -25.71 11.53
C GLU A 200 -15.47 -26.76 10.61
N GLN A 201 -15.90 -27.88 11.19
CA GLN A 201 -16.72 -28.87 10.50
C GLN A 201 -18.08 -28.25 10.13
N VAL A 202 -18.16 -27.61 8.97
CA VAL A 202 -19.45 -27.27 8.37
C VAL A 202 -20.02 -28.55 7.78
N ALA A 203 -20.86 -29.20 8.57
CA ALA A 203 -21.65 -30.34 8.16
C ALA A 203 -22.43 -30.03 6.87
N SER A 204 -22.30 -30.93 5.89
CA SER A 204 -23.18 -31.10 4.72
C SER A 204 -23.42 -29.88 3.82
N ARG A 205 -22.53 -29.65 2.85
CA ARG A 205 -22.91 -29.09 1.54
C ARG A 205 -21.98 -29.58 0.42
N PRO A 206 -22.48 -29.88 -0.79
CA PRO A 206 -21.62 -30.27 -1.89
C PRO A 206 -20.76 -29.08 -2.30
N LYS A 207 -19.44 -29.26 -2.28
CA LYS A 207 -18.43 -28.29 -2.69
C LYS A 207 -18.72 -27.79 -4.13
N PRO A 208 -18.90 -26.49 -4.37
CA PRO A 208 -18.62 -25.94 -5.70
C PRO A 208 -17.10 -25.99 -5.87
N LYS A 209 -16.62 -26.86 -6.75
CA LYS A 209 -15.20 -26.97 -7.11
C LYS A 209 -14.80 -25.81 -8.03
N GLU A 210 -14.63 -24.62 -7.47
CA GLU A 210 -13.83 -23.58 -8.13
C GLU A 210 -12.66 -23.23 -7.22
N ALA A 211 -11.64 -24.10 -7.27
CA ALA A 211 -10.40 -23.87 -6.56
C ALA A 211 -9.60 -22.80 -7.30
N LEU A 212 -9.64 -21.55 -6.83
CA LEU A 212 -8.59 -20.58 -7.17
C LEU A 212 -7.27 -21.10 -6.62
N ARG A 213 -6.29 -21.33 -7.49
CA ARG A 213 -4.97 -21.83 -7.10
C ARG A 213 -3.93 -20.76 -7.39
N PHE A 214 -3.18 -20.40 -6.36
CA PHE A 214 -2.06 -19.46 -6.43
C PHE A 214 -0.75 -20.22 -6.22
N GLY A 215 0.28 -19.88 -7.00
CA GLY A 215 1.60 -20.49 -6.89
C GLY A 215 2.44 -20.26 -8.14
N GLY A 216 3.76 -20.19 -7.96
CA GLY A 216 4.68 -20.22 -9.10
C GLY A 216 4.76 -21.63 -9.67
N VAL A 217 4.77 -21.75 -10.99
CA VAL A 217 4.96 -23.04 -11.68
C VAL A 217 6.44 -23.26 -11.91
N LYS A 218 7.03 -24.24 -11.22
CA LYS A 218 8.42 -24.65 -11.48
C LYS A 218 8.47 -25.48 -12.77
N LEU A 219 9.09 -24.93 -13.81
CA LEU A 219 9.17 -25.55 -15.15
C LEU A 219 9.65 -27.01 -15.10
N ASN A 220 10.75 -27.29 -14.39
CA ASN A 220 11.30 -28.65 -14.26
C ASN A 220 10.34 -29.64 -13.57
N ALA A 221 9.58 -29.16 -12.57
CA ALA A 221 8.59 -29.97 -11.89
C ALA A 221 7.40 -30.24 -12.81
N LEU A 222 6.95 -29.24 -13.58
CA LEU A 222 5.87 -29.39 -14.56
C LEU A 222 6.24 -30.42 -15.64
N LEU A 223 7.44 -30.34 -16.22
CA LEU A 223 7.92 -31.32 -17.21
C LEU A 223 7.95 -32.73 -16.66
N THR A 224 8.36 -32.89 -15.40
CA THR A 224 8.37 -34.18 -14.72
C THR A 224 6.95 -34.71 -14.49
N ALA A 225 6.01 -33.86 -14.12
CA ALA A 225 4.61 -34.22 -13.94
C ALA A 225 3.94 -34.63 -15.27
N LEU A 226 4.18 -33.89 -16.35
CA LEU A 226 3.66 -34.21 -17.68
C LEU A 226 4.20 -35.55 -18.20
N ARG A 227 5.50 -35.82 -18.03
CA ARG A 227 6.09 -37.13 -18.41
C ARG A 227 5.51 -38.29 -17.60
N LYS A 228 5.21 -38.09 -16.32
CA LYS A 228 4.53 -39.10 -15.48
C LYS A 228 3.12 -39.42 -15.95
N LEU A 229 2.46 -38.49 -16.64
CA LEU A 229 1.16 -38.68 -17.28
C LEU A 229 1.26 -39.30 -18.69
N GLY A 230 2.46 -39.72 -19.11
CA GLY A 230 2.68 -40.32 -20.43
C GLY A 230 2.75 -39.30 -21.57
N MET A 231 2.91 -38.01 -21.27
CA MET A 231 3.03 -36.95 -22.27
C MET A 231 4.49 -36.68 -22.65
N ASN A 232 4.72 -36.22 -23.89
CA ASN A 232 6.06 -35.86 -24.38
C ASN A 232 6.18 -34.32 -24.56
N PRO A 233 6.54 -33.56 -23.51
CA PRO A 233 6.66 -32.11 -23.59
C PRO A 233 8.00 -31.65 -24.18
N VAL A 234 7.96 -30.75 -25.14
CA VAL A 234 9.10 -30.02 -25.72
C VAL A 234 9.04 -28.57 -25.26
N VAL A 235 10.18 -28.02 -24.81
CA VAL A 235 10.26 -26.63 -24.30
C VAL A 235 10.89 -25.74 -25.36
N GLU A 236 10.23 -24.62 -25.63
CA GLU A 236 10.75 -23.51 -26.43
C GLU A 236 10.79 -22.24 -25.56
N GLU A 237 11.90 -21.51 -25.59
CA GLU A 237 11.99 -20.20 -24.94
C GLU A 237 11.39 -19.13 -25.85
N VAL A 238 10.40 -18.39 -25.34
CA VAL A 238 9.80 -17.28 -26.06
C VAL A 238 10.40 -15.98 -25.55
N VAL A 239 11.21 -15.34 -26.38
CA VAL A 239 11.74 -14.00 -26.14
C VAL A 239 10.70 -12.99 -26.62
N GLY A 240 10.07 -12.27 -25.69
CA GLY A 240 9.14 -11.20 -26.03
C GLY A 240 9.83 -10.05 -26.78
N SER A 241 9.09 -9.35 -27.65
CA SER A 241 9.54 -8.24 -28.52
C SER A 241 10.03 -6.97 -27.78
N GLY A 242 10.32 -7.05 -26.48
CA GLY A 242 10.75 -5.93 -25.63
C GLY A 242 11.78 -6.29 -24.55
N GLY A 243 12.50 -7.41 -24.68
CA GLY A 243 13.68 -7.70 -23.85
C GLY A 243 13.47 -7.98 -22.35
N THR A 244 12.24 -7.88 -21.81
CA THR A 244 12.00 -7.99 -20.35
C THR A 244 11.03 -9.08 -19.90
N HIS A 245 10.46 -9.88 -20.81
CA HIS A 245 9.58 -11.00 -20.44
C HIS A 245 10.03 -12.30 -21.11
N THR A 246 10.74 -13.14 -20.36
CA THR A 246 11.12 -14.51 -20.76
C THR A 246 9.98 -15.45 -20.37
N GLY A 247 9.12 -15.79 -21.31
CA GLY A 247 8.11 -16.83 -21.15
C GLY A 247 8.64 -18.19 -21.59
N SER A 248 8.16 -19.27 -20.99
CA SER A 248 8.46 -20.63 -21.44
C SER A 248 7.22 -21.21 -22.13
N LEU A 249 7.38 -21.64 -23.37
CA LEU A 249 6.34 -22.33 -24.13
C LEU A 249 6.62 -23.84 -24.09
N ILE A 250 5.61 -24.63 -23.75
CA ILE A 250 5.70 -26.09 -23.69
C ILE A 250 4.72 -26.66 -24.70
N THR A 251 5.25 -27.36 -25.69
CA THR A 251 4.45 -28.05 -26.71
C THR A 251 4.37 -29.53 -26.36
N VAL A 252 3.15 -30.06 -26.28
CA VAL A 252 2.88 -31.50 -26.08
C VAL A 252 2.39 -32.06 -27.40
N THR A 253 3.07 -33.08 -27.91
CA THR A 253 2.76 -33.71 -29.20
C THR A 253 2.00 -35.04 -29.07
N GLU A 254 2.09 -35.70 -27.92
CA GLU A 254 1.41 -36.98 -27.62
C GLU A 254 0.89 -36.98 -26.17
N PRO A 255 -0.33 -37.50 -25.89
CA PRO A 255 -1.26 -38.22 -26.78
C PRO A 255 -2.14 -37.32 -27.66
N GLY A 256 -2.09 -36.00 -27.48
CA GLY A 256 -2.79 -35.01 -28.31
C GLY A 256 -2.04 -33.68 -28.31
N LYS A 257 -2.32 -32.84 -29.31
CA LYS A 257 -1.65 -31.54 -29.44
C LYS A 257 -2.14 -30.58 -28.37
N ALA A 258 -1.20 -30.05 -27.59
CA ALA A 258 -1.47 -28.99 -26.63
C ALA A 258 -0.27 -28.05 -26.48
N VAL A 259 -0.55 -26.82 -26.10
CA VAL A 259 0.44 -25.78 -25.85
C VAL A 259 0.19 -25.22 -24.46
N VAL A 260 1.25 -25.13 -23.65
CA VAL A 260 1.21 -24.53 -22.31
C VAL A 260 2.18 -23.37 -22.29
N GLU A 261 1.67 -22.17 -22.08
CA GLU A 261 2.49 -20.97 -21.94
C GLU A 261 2.63 -20.64 -20.46
N VAL A 262 3.87 -20.58 -19.97
CA VAL A 262 4.19 -20.22 -18.59
C VAL A 262 4.90 -18.88 -18.58
N THR A 263 4.25 -17.88 -18.00
CA THR A 263 4.83 -16.55 -17.74
C THR A 263 4.93 -16.32 -16.23
N GLY A 264 5.67 -15.29 -15.80
CA GLY A 264 5.83 -14.98 -14.38
C GLY A 264 4.52 -14.70 -13.62
N ALA A 265 3.45 -14.33 -14.32
CA ALA A 265 2.16 -13.99 -13.71
C ALA A 265 0.98 -14.87 -14.16
N LYS A 266 1.15 -15.69 -15.21
CA LYS A 266 0.04 -16.44 -15.83
C LYS A 266 0.54 -17.74 -16.46
N THR A 267 -0.25 -18.80 -16.31
CA THR A 267 -0.13 -20.04 -17.08
C THR A 267 -1.37 -20.21 -17.95
N SER A 268 -1.20 -20.35 -19.26
CA SER A 268 -2.29 -20.61 -20.21
C SER A 268 -2.15 -22.02 -20.79
N ILE A 269 -3.27 -22.73 -20.98
CA ILE A 269 -3.32 -24.07 -21.58
C ILE A 269 -4.24 -23.98 -22.79
N ALA A 270 -3.74 -24.37 -23.96
CA ALA A 270 -4.51 -24.49 -25.19
C ALA A 270 -4.41 -25.94 -25.70
N SER A 271 -5.55 -26.59 -25.92
CA SER A 271 -5.62 -27.92 -26.52
C SER A 271 -6.91 -28.08 -27.29
N GLU A 272 -6.88 -28.88 -28.36
CA GLU A 272 -8.06 -29.27 -29.12
C GLU A 272 -8.84 -30.42 -28.45
N ASP A 273 -8.22 -31.11 -27.48
CA ASP A 273 -8.82 -32.22 -26.73
C ASP A 273 -9.01 -31.84 -25.25
N GLU A 274 -10.27 -31.86 -24.80
CA GLU A 274 -10.67 -31.53 -23.43
C GLU A 274 -10.05 -32.48 -22.38
N ASN A 275 -9.84 -33.75 -22.73
CA ASN A 275 -9.21 -34.73 -21.83
C ASN A 275 -7.74 -34.39 -21.64
N VAL A 276 -7.05 -34.02 -22.73
CA VAL A 276 -5.65 -33.58 -22.68
C VAL A 276 -5.53 -32.28 -21.89
N ALA A 277 -6.41 -31.31 -22.11
CA ALA A 277 -6.46 -30.07 -21.33
C ALA A 277 -6.67 -30.34 -19.82
N THR A 278 -7.56 -31.27 -19.48
CA THR A 278 -7.84 -31.66 -18.09
C THR A 278 -6.63 -32.31 -17.41
N LEU A 279 -5.94 -33.21 -18.10
CA LEU A 279 -4.73 -33.86 -17.59
C LEU A 279 -3.59 -32.86 -17.40
N ILE A 280 -3.40 -31.93 -18.34
CA ILE A 280 -2.42 -30.86 -18.23
C ILE A 280 -2.76 -29.93 -17.05
N SER A 281 -4.04 -29.57 -16.89
CA SER A 281 -4.50 -28.77 -15.75
C SER A 281 -4.19 -29.46 -14.41
N GLN A 282 -4.40 -30.77 -14.31
CA GLN A 282 -4.04 -31.55 -13.13
C GLN A 282 -2.52 -31.55 -12.88
N ALA A 283 -1.70 -31.70 -13.92
CA ALA A 283 -0.25 -31.63 -13.80
C ALA A 283 0.22 -30.26 -13.30
N VAL A 284 -0.30 -29.17 -13.87
CA VAL A 284 -0.02 -27.79 -13.41
C VAL A 284 -0.42 -27.63 -11.95
N CYS A 285 -1.62 -28.08 -11.58
CA CYS A 285 -2.12 -28.04 -10.21
C CYS A 285 -1.24 -28.81 -9.20
N SER A 286 -0.54 -29.86 -9.64
CA SER A 286 0.33 -30.68 -8.78
C SER A 286 1.69 -30.06 -8.49
N VAL A 287 2.10 -29.06 -9.29
CA VAL A 287 3.44 -28.44 -9.24
C VAL A 287 3.42 -26.98 -8.82
N LEU A 288 2.24 -26.42 -8.53
CA LEU A 288 2.13 -25.08 -7.95
C LEU A 288 2.80 -25.09 -6.56
N ASP A 289 3.76 -24.19 -6.37
CA ASP A 289 4.37 -23.99 -5.05
C ASP A 289 3.29 -23.55 -4.04
N ALA A 290 3.25 -24.22 -2.87
CA ALA A 290 2.38 -23.90 -1.74
C ALA A 290 2.90 -22.71 -0.90
#